data_AF-A0A7W1T2N6-F1
#
_entry.id   AF-A0A7W1T2N6-F1
#
_cell.length_a   1.000
_cell.length_b   1.000
_cell.length_c   1.000
_cell.angle_alpha   90.00
_cell.angle_beta   90.00
_cell.angle_gamma   90.00
#
_symmetry.space_group_name_H-M   'P 1'
#
loop_
_entity.id
_entity.type
_entity.pdbx_description
1 polymer ?
#
loop_
_entity_poly.entity_id
_entity_poly.type
_entity_poly.pdbx_seq_one_letter_code
_entity_poly.pdbx_strand_id
1 'polypeptide(L)'
;MRLCVSRLSFVLALAFAMCSPVRSHAASTWLSIDYPNASATFAQAVNNSGVVVGGYTLRDGTEQGFVYSAGQFSSFTVPASTATVVTAVNDNGVLAGYYSDSTSMLHSFVYDGQNFSFLDYPGARPGTTILAQMNDQGLAVGNYVSNDGVNHGFTYANGQFTSVDVPGASGTFVYATDAAGEVAGSFTVAGGTKMQGFVQTGTTYHTVNFPGATDTAVRGINDQRQFVGLAGGTHGATAGFSYIGKYRPLVYPGAYFTVAYGINNSGAVVGYYIDLATGLGHAFIQEP
;
A
#
# COMPACT_ATOMS: atom_id res chain seq x y z
N MET A 1 56.16 -4.18 -73.08
CA MET A 1 54.88 -4.66 -73.64
C MET A 1 54.26 -5.70 -72.71
N ARG A 2 53.31 -5.31 -71.85
CA ARG A 2 52.17 -6.13 -71.37
C ARG A 2 51.31 -5.30 -70.40
N LEU A 3 50.01 -5.53 -70.52
CA LEU A 3 48.89 -4.80 -69.95
C LEU A 3 48.65 -5.02 -68.45
N CYS A 4 48.05 -4.00 -67.82
CA CYS A 4 46.86 -3.98 -66.94
C CYS A 4 46.69 -5.06 -65.83
N VAL A 5 46.34 -4.65 -64.61
CA VAL A 5 44.97 -4.74 -64.03
C VAL A 5 44.96 -4.08 -62.63
N SER A 6 44.09 -3.09 -62.45
CA SER A 6 43.75 -2.45 -61.17
C SER A 6 42.90 -3.37 -60.30
N ARG A 7 43.30 -3.62 -59.05
CA ARG A 7 42.46 -4.31 -58.06
C ARG A 7 41.63 -3.31 -57.28
N LEU A 8 40.31 -3.40 -57.46
CA LEU A 8 39.28 -2.71 -56.69
C LEU A 8 39.05 -3.53 -55.40
N SER A 9 39.39 -2.99 -54.23
CA SER A 9 39.12 -3.65 -52.94
C SER A 9 37.72 -3.28 -52.46
N PHE A 10 36.81 -4.26 -52.44
CA PHE A 10 35.53 -4.17 -51.75
C PHE A 10 35.76 -4.36 -50.24
N VAL A 11 35.46 -3.33 -49.44
CA VAL A 11 35.38 -3.44 -47.97
C VAL A 11 33.96 -3.91 -47.62
N LEU A 12 33.83 -5.15 -47.17
CA LEU A 12 32.59 -5.71 -46.64
C LEU A 12 32.39 -5.17 -45.21
N ALA A 13 31.52 -4.18 -45.04
CA ALA A 13 31.12 -3.70 -43.72
C ALA A 13 30.18 -4.72 -43.07
N LEU A 14 30.68 -5.48 -42.08
CA LEU A 14 29.89 -6.39 -41.27
C LEU A 14 29.09 -5.56 -40.25
N ALA A 15 27.81 -5.31 -40.53
CA ALA A 15 26.92 -4.70 -39.56
C ALA A 15 26.61 -5.71 -38.44
N PHE A 16 27.28 -5.58 -37.30
CA PHE A 16 26.87 -6.26 -36.08
C PHE A 16 25.56 -5.64 -35.60
N ALA A 17 24.44 -6.31 -35.86
CA ALA A 17 23.20 -6.05 -35.16
C ALA A 17 23.43 -6.37 -33.67
N MET A 18 23.68 -5.34 -32.86
CA MET A 18 23.67 -5.45 -31.40
C MET A 18 22.22 -5.70 -30.97
N CYS A 19 21.84 -6.97 -30.93
CA CYS A 19 20.66 -7.38 -30.19
C CYS A 19 21.02 -7.25 -28.72
N SER A 20 20.70 -6.12 -28.10
CA SER A 20 20.76 -5.99 -26.65
C SER A 20 19.89 -7.08 -26.05
N PRO A 21 20.38 -7.91 -25.12
CA PRO A 21 19.53 -8.88 -24.46
C PRO A 21 18.40 -8.11 -23.75
N VAL A 22 17.16 -8.38 -24.17
CA VAL A 22 15.99 -7.98 -23.38
C VAL A 22 16.17 -8.69 -22.05
N ARG A 23 16.34 -7.93 -20.96
CA ARG A 23 16.22 -8.49 -19.61
C ARG A 23 14.81 -9.07 -19.51
N SER A 24 14.69 -10.39 -19.56
CA SER A 24 13.50 -11.03 -19.02
C SER A 24 13.46 -10.65 -17.55
N HIS A 25 12.46 -9.89 -17.13
CA HIS A 25 12.19 -9.76 -15.71
C HIS A 25 11.90 -11.19 -15.22
N ALA A 26 12.58 -11.61 -14.15
CA ALA A 26 12.15 -12.83 -13.46
C ALA A 26 10.66 -12.71 -13.18
N ALA A 27 9.92 -13.82 -13.28
CA ALA A 27 8.51 -13.79 -12.94
C ALA A 27 8.40 -13.45 -11.44
N SER A 28 7.62 -12.43 -11.10
CA SER A 28 7.36 -12.05 -9.71
C SER A 28 6.88 -13.25 -8.91
N THR A 29 7.41 -13.43 -7.70
CA THR A 29 7.10 -14.58 -6.86
C THR A 29 6.09 -14.20 -5.79
N TRP A 30 5.07 -15.04 -5.62
CA TRP A 30 4.03 -14.86 -4.61
C TRP A 30 4.30 -15.79 -3.43
N LEU A 31 4.18 -15.23 -2.23
CA LEU A 31 4.23 -15.95 -0.97
C LEU A 31 2.95 -15.66 -0.19
N SER A 32 2.22 -16.71 0.20
CA SER A 32 1.17 -16.55 1.22
C SER A 32 1.83 -16.58 2.61
N ILE A 33 1.43 -15.66 3.49
CA ILE A 33 1.92 -15.53 4.86
C ILE A 33 0.75 -15.53 5.84
N ASP A 34 0.41 -16.71 6.37
CA ASP A 34 -0.69 -16.84 7.32
C ASP A 34 -0.18 -16.94 8.76
N TYR A 35 -0.74 -16.11 9.64
CA TYR A 35 -0.43 -16.19 11.06
C TYR A 35 -0.92 -17.55 11.60
N PRO A 36 -0.09 -18.29 12.35
CA PRO A 36 -0.47 -19.62 12.83
C PRO A 36 -1.77 -19.63 13.63
N ASN A 37 -2.70 -20.51 13.25
CA ASN A 37 -4.04 -20.69 13.86
C ASN A 37 -5.03 -19.52 13.67
N ALA A 38 -4.69 -18.50 12.88
CA ALA A 38 -5.63 -17.45 12.51
C ALA A 38 -6.73 -17.97 11.58
N SER A 39 -7.91 -17.35 11.67
CA SER A 39 -9.02 -17.49 10.71
C SER A 39 -8.87 -16.56 9.51
N ALA A 40 -8.15 -15.44 9.67
CA ALA A 40 -7.74 -14.53 8.62
C ALA A 40 -6.43 -13.82 8.97
N THR A 41 -5.59 -13.53 7.97
CA THR A 41 -4.38 -12.70 8.11
C THR A 41 -4.41 -11.61 7.05
N PHE A 42 -4.03 -10.38 7.40
CA PHE A 42 -3.99 -9.24 6.48
C PHE A 42 -2.69 -8.44 6.69
N ALA A 43 -1.84 -8.40 5.66
CA ALA A 43 -0.62 -7.58 5.66
C ALA A 43 -0.93 -6.18 5.14
N GLN A 44 -0.54 -5.16 5.91
CA GLN A 44 -0.86 -3.76 5.66
C GLN A 44 0.32 -2.97 5.08
N ALA A 45 1.53 -3.22 5.58
CA ALA A 45 2.72 -2.49 5.16
C ALA A 45 3.98 -3.37 5.14
N VAL A 46 4.96 -2.93 4.37
CA VAL A 46 6.29 -3.54 4.25
C VAL A 46 7.35 -2.45 4.16
N ASN A 47 8.43 -2.56 4.94
CA ASN A 47 9.56 -1.62 4.86
C ASN A 47 10.68 -2.12 3.93
N ASN A 48 11.74 -1.35 3.74
CA ASN A 48 12.83 -1.69 2.82
C ASN A 48 13.75 -2.82 3.33
N SER A 49 13.62 -3.20 4.60
CA SER A 49 14.28 -4.38 5.17
C SER A 49 13.44 -5.66 5.04
N GLY A 50 12.27 -5.59 4.40
CA GLY A 50 11.37 -6.73 4.23
C GLY A 50 10.57 -7.08 5.49
N VAL A 51 10.52 -6.19 6.48
CA VAL A 51 9.63 -6.34 7.64
C VAL A 51 8.21 -6.04 7.19
N VAL A 52 7.30 -6.99 7.41
CA VAL A 52 5.87 -6.86 7.08
C VAL A 52 5.08 -6.72 8.37
N VAL A 53 4.08 -5.84 8.37
CA VAL A 53 3.17 -5.66 9.51
C VAL A 53 1.72 -5.76 9.05
N GLY A 54 0.84 -6.04 10.00
CA GLY A 54 -0.57 -6.18 9.71
C GLY A 54 -1.37 -6.60 10.93
N GLY A 55 -2.48 -7.27 10.67
CA GLY A 55 -3.31 -7.88 11.69
C GLY A 55 -3.74 -9.30 11.32
N TYR A 56 -4.23 -10.01 12.32
CA TYR A 56 -4.82 -11.33 12.16
C TYR A 56 -6.00 -11.49 13.11
N THR A 57 -6.95 -12.34 12.70
CA THR A 57 -8.11 -12.70 13.51
C THR A 57 -7.98 -14.14 13.94
N LEU A 58 -8.12 -14.43 15.22
CA LEU A 58 -8.19 -15.80 15.74
C LEU A 58 -9.59 -16.40 15.55
N ARG A 59 -9.73 -17.71 15.77
CA ARG A 59 -11.01 -18.41 15.62
C ARG A 59 -12.08 -17.98 16.64
N ASP A 60 -11.67 -17.39 17.75
CA ASP A 60 -12.57 -16.80 18.74
C ASP A 60 -12.99 -15.35 18.42
N GLY A 61 -12.51 -14.81 17.29
CA GLY A 61 -12.79 -13.44 16.85
C GLY A 61 -11.80 -12.40 17.38
N THR A 62 -10.83 -12.79 18.23
CA THR A 62 -9.80 -11.88 18.74
C THR A 62 -8.95 -11.34 17.59
N GLU A 63 -8.82 -10.02 17.49
CA GLU A 63 -7.98 -9.35 16.48
C GLU A 63 -6.70 -8.80 17.11
N GLN A 64 -5.55 -9.15 16.54
CA GLN A 64 -4.24 -8.71 17.03
C GLN A 64 -3.33 -8.27 15.89
N GLY A 65 -2.37 -7.41 16.24
CA GLY A 65 -1.33 -6.97 15.32
C GLY A 65 -0.23 -8.02 15.20
N PHE A 66 0.52 -7.97 14.10
CA PHE A 66 1.73 -8.76 13.96
C PHE A 66 2.88 -7.95 13.35
N VAL A 67 4.09 -8.43 13.61
CA VAL A 67 5.31 -8.12 12.87
C VAL A 67 5.85 -9.43 12.29
N TYR A 68 6.08 -9.48 10.98
CA TYR A 68 6.66 -10.60 10.27
C TYR A 68 8.04 -10.21 9.74
N SER A 69 9.07 -10.91 10.19
CA SER A 69 10.47 -10.65 9.82
C SER A 69 11.27 -11.94 9.78
N ALA A 70 12.15 -12.06 8.79
CA ALA A 70 13.01 -13.24 8.61
C ALA A 70 12.25 -14.59 8.65
N GLY A 71 11.04 -14.62 8.10
CA GLY A 71 10.22 -15.83 8.05
C GLY A 71 9.39 -16.13 9.30
N GLN A 72 9.41 -15.26 10.31
CA GLN A 72 8.77 -15.49 11.61
C GLN A 72 7.78 -14.39 11.98
N PHE A 73 6.67 -14.79 12.59
CA PHE A 73 5.69 -13.88 13.17
C PHE A 73 5.98 -13.60 14.65
N SER A 74 5.79 -12.35 15.04
CA SER A 74 5.68 -11.89 16.42
C SER A 74 4.33 -11.19 16.58
N SER A 75 3.58 -11.53 17.63
CA SER A 75 2.36 -10.78 17.97
C SER A 75 2.72 -9.38 18.48
N PHE A 76 1.86 -8.42 18.17
CA PHE A 76 1.96 -7.05 18.63
C PHE A 76 0.60 -6.58 19.14
N THR A 77 0.56 -6.01 20.34
CA THR A 77 -0.68 -5.59 20.98
C THR A 77 -0.44 -4.34 21.81
N VAL A 78 -1.32 -3.35 21.66
CA VAL A 78 -1.35 -2.20 22.55
C VAL A 78 -1.84 -2.67 23.93
N PRO A 79 -1.14 -2.36 25.04
CA PRO A 79 -1.56 -2.78 26.37
C PRO A 79 -3.01 -2.37 26.69
N ALA A 80 -3.79 -3.30 27.27
CA ALA A 80 -5.21 -3.12 27.62
C ALA A 80 -6.17 -2.83 26.44
N SER A 81 -5.73 -2.98 25.19
CA SER A 81 -6.61 -2.95 24.02
C SER A 81 -7.46 -4.21 23.91
N THR A 82 -8.63 -4.10 23.26
CA THR A 82 -9.48 -5.22 22.88
C THR A 82 -9.18 -5.74 21.48
N ALA A 83 -8.62 -4.88 20.62
CA ALA A 83 -8.09 -5.23 19.31
C ALA A 83 -6.91 -4.31 18.97
N THR A 84 -5.94 -4.80 18.20
CA THR A 84 -4.83 -3.99 17.67
C THR A 84 -4.59 -4.36 16.21
N VAL A 85 -4.36 -3.37 15.34
CA VAL A 85 -3.88 -3.56 13.96
C VAL A 85 -2.69 -2.65 13.73
N VAL A 86 -1.59 -3.21 13.22
CA VAL A 86 -0.41 -2.45 12.81
C VAL A 86 -0.54 -2.14 11.32
N THR A 87 -0.71 -0.87 10.97
CA THR A 87 -0.94 -0.43 9.58
C THR A 87 0.34 0.05 8.90
N ALA A 88 1.35 0.43 9.69
CA ALA A 88 2.55 1.07 9.18
C ALA A 88 3.81 0.54 9.87
N VAL A 89 4.89 0.46 9.09
CA VAL A 89 6.26 0.22 9.56
C VAL A 89 7.20 1.03 8.68
N ASN A 90 8.08 1.81 9.30
CA ASN A 90 9.11 2.56 8.58
C ASN A 90 10.48 1.85 8.64
N ASP A 91 11.49 2.36 7.94
CA ASP A 91 12.82 1.75 7.87
C ASP A 91 13.61 1.85 9.18
N ASN A 92 13.21 2.78 10.06
CA ASN A 92 13.74 2.88 11.41
C ASN A 92 13.10 1.88 12.39
N GLY A 93 12.15 1.06 11.93
CA GLY A 93 11.45 0.07 12.75
C GLY A 93 10.35 0.66 13.64
N VAL A 94 9.96 1.93 13.41
CA VAL A 94 8.82 2.54 14.08
C VAL A 94 7.55 1.92 13.54
N LEU A 95 6.67 1.50 14.44
CA LEU A 95 5.37 0.92 14.11
C LEU A 95 4.27 1.94 14.34
N ALA A 96 3.23 1.91 13.52
CA ALA A 96 2.03 2.68 13.79
C ALA A 96 0.78 1.93 13.34
N GLY A 97 -0.36 2.35 13.85
CA GLY A 97 -1.62 1.66 13.63
C GLY A 97 -2.74 2.21 14.48
N TYR A 98 -3.73 1.36 14.72
CA TYR A 98 -4.87 1.68 15.56
C TYR A 98 -5.21 0.50 16.49
N TYR A 99 -5.91 0.83 17.58
CA TYR A 99 -6.42 -0.16 18.53
C TYR A 99 -7.82 0.24 18.99
N SER A 100 -8.58 -0.77 19.43
CA SER A 100 -9.86 -0.57 20.11
C SER A 100 -9.66 -0.60 21.61
N ASP A 101 -10.23 0.35 22.34
CA ASP A 101 -10.25 0.34 23.79
C ASP A 101 -11.37 -0.58 24.35
N SER A 102 -11.57 -0.57 25.67
CA SER A 102 -12.65 -1.33 26.32
C SER A 102 -14.06 -0.84 26.00
N THR A 103 -14.20 0.35 25.41
CA THR A 103 -15.46 0.95 24.98
C THR A 103 -15.72 0.79 23.48
N SER A 104 -14.85 0.06 22.78
CA SER A 104 -14.85 -0.11 21.32
C SER A 104 -14.59 1.18 20.53
N MET A 105 -13.99 2.19 21.16
CA MET A 105 -13.49 3.37 20.47
C MET A 105 -12.13 3.09 19.83
N LEU A 106 -11.96 3.53 18.58
CA LEU A 106 -10.69 3.42 17.88
C LEU A 106 -9.77 4.60 18.21
N HIS A 107 -8.52 4.28 18.50
CA HIS A 107 -7.45 5.23 18.76
C HIS A 107 -6.23 4.87 17.92
N SER A 108 -5.51 5.87 17.43
CA SER A 108 -4.26 5.62 16.71
C SER A 108 -3.07 5.57 17.67
N PHE A 109 -2.03 4.82 17.29
CA PHE A 109 -0.78 4.75 18.03
C PHE A 109 0.44 4.84 17.11
N VAL A 110 1.55 5.30 17.69
CA VAL A 110 2.92 5.17 17.18
C VAL A 110 3.76 4.51 18.27
N TYR A 111 4.61 3.56 17.90
CA TYR A 111 5.50 2.83 18.80
C TYR A 111 6.94 2.91 18.29
N ASP A 112 7.82 3.53 19.08
CA ASP A 112 9.22 3.80 18.71
C ASP A 112 10.19 2.64 19.07
N GLY A 113 9.65 1.48 19.45
CA GLY A 113 10.41 0.34 19.98
C GLY A 113 10.52 0.33 21.51
N GLN A 114 10.10 1.39 22.19
CA GLN A 114 10.13 1.50 23.65
C GLN A 114 8.82 2.06 24.21
N ASN A 115 8.29 3.12 23.62
CA ASN A 115 7.17 3.89 24.12
C ASN A 115 6.03 3.98 23.10
N PHE A 116 4.80 3.97 23.60
CA PHE A 116 3.62 4.31 22.82
C PHE A 116 3.34 5.80 22.89
N SER A 117 3.04 6.39 21.73
CA SER A 117 2.37 7.69 21.60
C SER A 117 0.99 7.46 21.01
N PHE A 118 -0.04 8.01 21.63
CA PHE A 118 -1.42 7.88 21.17
C PHE A 118 -1.86 9.17 20.47
N LEU A 119 -2.58 9.01 19.36
CA LEU A 119 -2.95 10.09 18.46
C LEU A 119 -4.45 10.04 18.19
N ASP A 120 -5.13 11.11 18.58
CA ASP A 120 -6.53 11.36 18.22
C ASP A 120 -6.64 12.75 17.59
N TYR A 121 -7.29 12.84 16.45
CA TYR A 121 -7.45 14.10 15.73
C TYR A 121 -8.36 15.04 16.54
N PRO A 122 -7.91 16.27 16.87
CA PRO A 122 -8.71 17.21 17.64
C PRO A 122 -10.02 17.59 16.92
N GLY A 123 -11.15 17.37 17.59
CA GLY A 123 -12.47 17.69 17.03
C GLY A 123 -13.05 16.61 16.11
N ALA A 124 -12.37 15.47 15.95
CA ALA A 124 -12.98 14.30 15.34
C ALA A 124 -14.14 13.76 16.19
N ARG A 125 -15.09 13.10 15.52
CA ARG A 125 -16.08 12.25 16.16
C ARG A 125 -15.32 11.20 17.00
N PRO A 126 -15.68 10.99 18.28
CA PRO A 126 -14.97 10.05 19.15
C PRO A 126 -14.82 8.66 18.53
N GLY A 127 -13.63 8.08 18.65
CA GLY A 127 -13.34 6.72 18.19
C GLY A 127 -13.20 6.55 16.67
N THR A 128 -12.77 7.58 15.94
CA THR A 128 -12.69 7.54 14.47
C THR A 128 -11.32 7.88 13.87
N THR A 129 -10.32 8.21 14.70
CA THR A 129 -8.97 8.53 14.22
C THR A 129 -8.21 7.24 13.92
N ILE A 130 -7.81 7.06 12.66
CA ILE A 130 -7.06 5.89 12.20
C ILE A 130 -5.82 6.35 11.42
N LEU A 131 -4.64 6.01 11.92
CA LEU A 131 -3.36 6.16 11.23
C LEU A 131 -3.20 5.03 10.21
N ALA A 132 -2.93 5.41 8.96
CA ALA A 132 -2.83 4.48 7.83
C ALA A 132 -1.38 4.18 7.43
N GLN A 133 -0.49 5.19 7.45
CA GLN A 133 0.91 5.02 7.06
C GLN A 133 1.81 6.05 7.75
N MET A 134 3.12 5.79 7.78
CA MET A 134 4.13 6.78 8.14
C MET A 134 5.43 6.61 7.35
N ASN A 135 6.13 7.71 7.05
CA ASN A 135 7.45 7.67 6.40
C ASN A 135 8.61 7.77 7.41
N ASP A 136 9.85 7.66 6.93
CA ASP A 136 11.07 7.71 7.74
C ASP A 136 11.36 9.10 8.33
N GLN A 137 10.73 10.14 7.81
CA GLN A 137 10.83 11.51 8.32
C GLN A 137 9.83 11.79 9.46
N GLY A 138 9.02 10.79 9.84
CA GLY A 138 8.01 10.92 10.89
C GLY A 138 6.72 11.62 10.43
N LEU A 139 6.54 11.82 9.12
CA LEU A 139 5.24 12.21 8.57
C LEU A 139 4.31 11.00 8.63
N ALA A 140 3.28 11.09 9.46
CA ALA A 140 2.21 10.11 9.50
C ALA A 140 0.99 10.63 8.73
N VAL A 141 0.21 9.71 8.17
CA VAL A 141 -1.03 10.02 7.47
C VAL A 141 -2.14 9.08 7.89
N GLY A 142 -3.38 9.54 7.79
CA GLY A 142 -4.53 8.76 8.23
C GLY A 142 -5.86 9.43 7.95
N ASN A 143 -6.89 8.97 8.64
CA ASN A 143 -8.27 9.40 8.45
C ASN A 143 -8.92 9.73 9.79
N TYR A 144 -9.87 10.66 9.76
CA TYR A 144 -10.80 10.91 10.86
C TYR A 144 -12.19 11.18 10.30
N VAL A 145 -13.20 11.06 11.15
CA VAL A 145 -14.59 11.41 10.80
C VAL A 145 -14.99 12.64 11.60
N SER A 146 -15.52 13.66 10.94
CA SER A 146 -16.09 14.85 11.59
C SER A 146 -17.48 14.54 12.17
N ASN A 147 -18.02 15.45 12.99
CA ASN A 147 -19.33 15.25 13.64
C ASN A 147 -20.52 15.22 12.68
N ASP A 148 -20.38 15.74 11.45
CA ASP A 148 -21.36 15.63 10.37
C ASP A 148 -21.27 14.29 9.61
N GLY A 149 -20.34 13.41 9.99
CA GLY A 149 -20.19 12.07 9.43
C GLY A 149 -19.31 12.01 8.18
N VAL A 150 -18.68 13.12 7.77
CA VAL A 150 -17.78 13.17 6.62
C VAL A 150 -16.41 12.59 6.99
N ASN A 151 -15.83 11.81 6.07
CA ASN A 151 -14.47 11.29 6.21
C ASN A 151 -13.46 12.30 5.62
N HIS A 152 -12.43 12.57 6.41
CA HIS A 152 -11.34 13.47 6.07
C HIS A 152 -10.00 12.74 6.19
N GLY A 153 -9.07 13.06 5.30
CA GLY A 153 -7.68 12.69 5.46
C GLY A 153 -6.97 13.62 6.45
N PHE A 154 -5.85 13.18 7.00
CA PHE A 154 -4.93 14.05 7.72
C PHE A 154 -3.47 13.68 7.45
N THR A 155 -2.59 14.67 7.61
CA THR A 155 -1.17 14.48 7.89
C THR A 155 -0.87 14.85 9.34
N TYR A 156 0.07 14.17 9.97
CA TYR A 156 0.59 14.49 11.30
C TYR A 156 2.11 14.57 11.25
N ALA A 157 2.66 15.73 11.61
CA ALA A 157 4.09 15.96 11.69
C ALA A 157 4.38 17.01 12.77
N ASN A 158 5.49 16.84 13.49
CA ASN A 158 5.94 17.79 14.52
C ASN A 158 4.86 18.17 15.55
N GLY A 159 4.02 17.21 15.94
CA GLY A 159 2.96 17.43 16.92
C GLY A 159 1.69 18.07 16.37
N GLN A 160 1.61 18.33 15.05
CA GLN A 160 0.50 19.05 14.44
C GLN A 160 -0.23 18.21 13.41
N PHE A 161 -1.56 18.22 13.49
CA PHE A 161 -2.45 17.70 12.47
C PHE A 161 -2.72 18.75 11.40
N THR A 162 -2.82 18.33 10.15
CA THR A 162 -3.32 19.13 9.02
C THR A 162 -4.31 18.29 8.25
N SER A 163 -5.50 18.82 7.95
CA SER A 163 -6.50 18.09 7.16
C SER A 163 -6.08 17.98 5.70
N VAL A 164 -6.45 16.87 5.08
CA VAL A 164 -6.24 16.59 3.66
C VAL A 164 -7.60 16.33 3.05
N ASP A 165 -8.06 17.33 2.29
CA ASP A 165 -9.37 17.33 1.65
C ASP A 165 -9.24 17.61 0.16
N VAL A 166 -9.65 16.65 -0.67
CA VAL A 166 -9.71 16.83 -2.12
C VAL A 166 -10.82 17.85 -2.43
N PRO A 167 -10.52 18.96 -3.13
CA PRO A 167 -11.51 19.99 -3.42
C PRO A 167 -12.73 19.44 -4.18
N GLY A 168 -13.92 19.68 -3.65
CA GLY A 168 -15.19 19.25 -4.25
C GLY A 168 -15.53 17.77 -4.04
N ALA A 169 -14.75 17.03 -3.24
CA ALA A 169 -15.10 15.67 -2.83
C ALA A 169 -16.17 15.68 -1.71
N SER A 170 -16.98 14.62 -1.65
CA SER A 170 -17.89 14.35 -0.52
C SER A 170 -17.24 13.56 0.61
N GLY A 171 -16.00 13.11 0.41
CA GLY A 171 -15.17 12.47 1.42
C GLY A 171 -13.78 12.19 0.86
N THR A 172 -12.75 12.32 1.68
CA THR A 172 -11.35 12.08 1.32
C THR A 172 -10.77 11.02 2.24
N PHE A 173 -10.16 9.99 1.65
CA PHE A 173 -9.53 8.90 2.39
C PHE A 173 -8.04 8.82 2.03
N VAL A 174 -7.17 8.97 3.02
CA VAL A 174 -5.72 8.92 2.87
C VAL A 174 -5.20 7.57 3.36
N TYR A 175 -4.33 6.94 2.57
CA TYR A 175 -3.83 5.59 2.84
C TYR A 175 -2.32 5.49 2.91
N ALA A 176 -1.57 6.32 2.18
CA ALA A 176 -0.12 6.19 2.12
C ALA A 176 0.60 7.52 1.94
N THR A 177 1.90 7.51 2.26
CA THR A 177 2.82 8.60 2.03
C THR A 177 4.23 8.07 1.70
N ASP A 178 5.01 8.82 0.94
CA ASP A 178 6.39 8.49 0.58
C ASP A 178 7.42 9.37 1.32
N ALA A 179 8.71 9.16 1.10
CA ALA A 179 9.79 9.95 1.71
C ALA A 179 9.85 11.41 1.22
N ALA A 180 9.19 11.74 0.11
CA ALA A 180 9.06 13.12 -0.38
C ALA A 180 7.87 13.86 0.25
N GLY A 181 7.05 13.16 1.04
CA GLY A 181 5.83 13.70 1.65
C GLY A 181 4.66 13.78 0.67
N GLU A 182 4.71 13.04 -0.45
CA GLU A 182 3.53 12.84 -1.27
C GLU A 182 2.50 12.03 -0.48
N VAL A 183 1.22 12.34 -0.67
CA VAL A 183 0.12 11.67 0.03
C VAL A 183 -0.77 10.99 -1.00
N ALA A 184 -1.06 9.72 -0.80
CA ALA A 184 -1.88 8.94 -1.73
C ALA A 184 -3.12 8.39 -1.04
N GLY A 185 -4.20 8.26 -1.82
CA GLY A 185 -5.48 7.84 -1.29
C GLY A 185 -6.58 7.70 -2.33
N SER A 186 -7.80 7.92 -1.88
CA SER A 186 -8.99 8.02 -2.73
C SER A 186 -9.96 9.08 -2.24
N PHE A 187 -10.85 9.55 -3.11
CA PHE A 187 -11.92 10.46 -2.75
C PHE A 187 -13.22 10.06 -3.43
N THR A 188 -14.34 10.40 -2.80
CA THR A 188 -15.67 10.21 -3.37
C THR A 188 -16.10 11.48 -4.10
N VAL A 189 -16.49 11.34 -5.36
CA VAL A 189 -16.96 12.48 -6.18
C VAL A 189 -18.30 12.97 -5.63
N ALA A 190 -18.46 14.30 -5.48
CA ALA A 190 -19.73 14.88 -5.03
C ALA A 190 -20.91 14.45 -5.91
N GLY A 191 -22.02 14.07 -5.26
CA GLY A 191 -23.24 13.62 -5.94
C GLY A 191 -23.18 12.21 -6.53
N GLY A 192 -22.11 11.44 -6.31
CA GLY A 192 -21.96 10.07 -6.76
C GLY A 192 -21.44 9.13 -5.67
N THR A 193 -21.30 7.85 -6.03
CA THR A 193 -20.73 6.78 -5.17
C THR A 193 -19.36 6.31 -5.66
N LYS A 194 -18.88 6.88 -6.78
CA LYS A 194 -17.62 6.50 -7.41
C LYS A 194 -16.43 6.98 -6.59
N MET A 195 -15.52 6.07 -6.27
CA MET A 195 -14.22 6.38 -5.66
C MET A 195 -13.16 6.57 -6.74
N GLN A 196 -12.42 7.68 -6.67
CA GLN A 196 -11.28 7.96 -7.54
C GLN A 196 -10.00 7.99 -6.71
N GLY A 197 -8.92 7.43 -7.25
CA GLY A 197 -7.62 7.49 -6.59
C GLY A 197 -7.00 8.87 -6.74
N PHE A 198 -6.14 9.26 -5.81
CA PHE A 198 -5.34 10.47 -5.93
C PHE A 198 -3.92 10.31 -5.40
N VAL A 199 -3.02 11.16 -5.90
CA VAL A 199 -1.74 11.48 -5.28
C VAL A 199 -1.65 13.00 -5.16
N GLN A 200 -1.30 13.48 -3.97
CA GLN A 200 -1.07 14.87 -3.66
C GLN A 200 0.43 15.15 -3.60
N THR A 201 0.89 16.15 -4.37
CA THR A 201 2.26 16.66 -4.35
C THR A 201 2.19 18.13 -3.92
N GLY A 202 2.67 18.44 -2.71
CA GLY A 202 2.48 19.76 -2.11
C GLY A 202 0.99 20.08 -1.92
N THR A 203 0.48 21.10 -2.61
CA THR A 203 -0.95 21.48 -2.59
C THR A 203 -1.74 20.99 -3.80
N THR A 204 -1.08 20.32 -4.74
CA THR A 204 -1.70 19.88 -6.00
C THR A 204 -2.16 18.44 -5.91
N TYR A 205 -3.40 18.18 -6.31
CA TYR A 205 -3.98 16.83 -6.39
C TYR A 205 -3.96 16.33 -7.83
N HIS A 206 -3.48 15.10 -8.01
CA HIS A 206 -3.48 14.38 -9.26
C HIS A 206 -4.40 13.17 -9.16
N THR A 207 -5.38 13.06 -10.05
CA THR A 207 -6.26 11.88 -10.10
C THR A 207 -5.52 10.69 -10.69
N VAL A 208 -5.58 9.55 -10.00
CA VAL A 208 -4.96 8.28 -10.37
C VAL A 208 -6.05 7.22 -10.44
N ASN A 209 -6.46 6.85 -11.65
CA ASN A 209 -7.51 5.84 -11.87
C ASN A 209 -6.97 4.70 -12.73
N PHE A 210 -7.22 3.47 -12.29
CA PHE A 210 -6.91 2.30 -13.09
C PHE A 210 -7.82 2.28 -14.35
N PRO A 211 -7.27 2.13 -15.57
CA PRO A 211 -8.07 2.15 -16.80
C PRO A 211 -9.19 1.12 -16.79
N GLY A 212 -10.43 1.57 -16.99
CA GLY A 212 -11.62 0.72 -17.02
C GLY A 212 -12.21 0.35 -15.66
N ALA A 213 -11.58 0.75 -14.55
CA ALA A 213 -12.12 0.52 -13.22
C ALA A 213 -13.32 1.44 -12.91
N THR A 214 -14.31 0.89 -12.22
CA THR A 214 -15.41 1.69 -11.66
C THR A 214 -14.92 2.50 -10.48
N ASP A 215 -14.04 1.92 -9.68
CA ASP A 215 -13.48 2.52 -8.46
C ASP A 215 -11.96 2.33 -8.44
N THR A 216 -11.23 3.33 -7.95
CA THR A 216 -9.79 3.22 -7.72
C THR A 216 -9.43 3.78 -6.36
N ALA A 217 -8.59 3.07 -5.63
CA ALA A 217 -7.96 3.56 -4.42
C ALA A 217 -6.46 3.26 -4.45
N VAL A 218 -5.63 4.30 -4.32
CA VAL A 218 -4.18 4.14 -4.18
C VAL A 218 -3.88 3.85 -2.72
N ARG A 219 -3.56 2.61 -2.39
CA ARG A 219 -3.34 2.15 -1.01
C ARG A 219 -1.89 2.25 -0.57
N GLY A 220 -0.95 2.12 -1.51
CA GLY A 220 0.49 2.21 -1.25
C GLY A 220 1.21 3.03 -2.32
N ILE A 221 2.25 3.74 -1.90
CA ILE A 221 3.18 4.52 -2.72
C ILE A 221 4.61 4.30 -2.20
N ASN A 222 5.59 4.19 -3.09
CA ASN A 222 7.02 4.17 -2.72
C ASN A 222 7.76 5.40 -3.27
N ASP A 223 9.04 5.56 -2.91
CA ASP A 223 9.84 6.76 -3.25
C ASP A 223 10.17 6.89 -4.74
N GLN A 224 9.84 5.86 -5.54
CA GLN A 224 9.94 5.87 -7.00
C GLN A 224 8.61 6.27 -7.67
N ARG A 225 7.62 6.73 -6.88
CA ARG A 225 6.25 7.03 -7.31
C ARG A 225 5.58 5.85 -8.02
N GLN A 226 5.85 4.65 -7.53
CA GLN A 226 5.12 3.46 -7.92
C GLN A 226 3.94 3.27 -6.98
N PHE A 227 2.81 2.81 -7.52
CA PHE A 227 1.57 2.73 -6.77
C PHE A 227 1.05 1.31 -6.73
N VAL A 228 0.40 0.96 -5.63
CA VAL A 228 -0.42 -0.24 -5.53
C VAL A 228 -1.76 0.10 -4.89
N GLY A 229 -2.76 -0.73 -5.14
CA GLY A 229 -4.06 -0.51 -4.53
C GLY A 229 -5.15 -1.41 -5.08
N LEU A 230 -6.36 -0.86 -5.11
CA LEU A 230 -7.58 -1.56 -5.49
C LEU A 230 -8.21 -0.92 -6.73
N ALA A 231 -8.63 -1.76 -7.66
CA ALA A 231 -9.41 -1.42 -8.84
C ALA A 231 -10.73 -2.22 -8.83
N GLY A 232 -11.83 -1.51 -8.62
CA GLY A 232 -13.18 -2.08 -8.60
C GLY A 232 -13.75 -2.29 -10.01
N GLY A 233 -14.61 -3.30 -10.16
CA GLY A 233 -15.44 -3.49 -11.36
C GLY A 233 -14.74 -4.05 -12.61
N THR A 234 -13.41 -4.17 -12.63
CA THR A 234 -12.67 -4.80 -13.73
C THR A 234 -12.60 -6.32 -13.56
N HIS A 235 -13.26 -7.10 -14.44
CA HIS A 235 -13.18 -8.56 -14.58
C HIS A 235 -14.05 -9.43 -13.65
N GLY A 236 -15.20 -8.94 -13.17
CA GLY A 236 -16.15 -9.75 -12.39
C GLY A 236 -15.72 -10.08 -10.96
N ALA A 237 -14.56 -9.57 -10.55
CA ALA A 237 -13.97 -9.64 -9.22
C ALA A 237 -13.23 -8.32 -8.93
N THR A 238 -13.10 -7.95 -7.64
CA THR A 238 -12.26 -6.81 -7.25
C THR A 238 -10.79 -7.21 -7.32
N ALA A 239 -10.01 -6.49 -8.12
CA ALA A 239 -8.60 -6.78 -8.36
C ALA A 239 -7.70 -5.73 -7.71
N GLY A 240 -6.51 -6.16 -7.31
CA GLY A 240 -5.45 -5.23 -7.00
C GLY A 240 -4.94 -4.60 -8.29
N PHE A 241 -4.23 -3.48 -8.18
CA PHE A 241 -3.43 -2.97 -9.28
C PHE A 241 -2.03 -2.58 -8.81
N SER A 242 -1.11 -2.52 -9.77
CA SER A 242 0.18 -1.83 -9.62
C SER A 242 0.40 -0.84 -10.77
N TYR A 243 1.14 0.22 -10.49
CA TYR A 243 1.64 1.18 -11.47
C TYR A 243 3.16 1.28 -11.35
N ILE A 244 3.87 0.72 -12.33
CA ILE A 244 5.34 0.79 -12.47
C ILE A 244 5.64 1.25 -13.89
N GLY A 245 5.50 2.56 -14.12
CA GLY A 245 5.52 3.18 -15.46
C GLY A 245 4.35 2.79 -16.37
N LYS A 246 3.55 1.80 -15.98
CA LYS A 246 2.30 1.37 -16.62
C LYS A 246 1.42 0.64 -15.61
N TYR A 247 0.10 0.75 -15.79
CA TYR A 247 -0.87 0.01 -14.99
C TYR A 247 -0.85 -1.48 -15.34
N ARG A 248 -0.93 -2.31 -14.31
CA ARG A 248 -1.11 -3.75 -14.42
C ARG A 248 -2.12 -4.23 -13.37
N PRO A 249 -2.97 -5.22 -13.71
CA PRO A 249 -3.74 -5.92 -12.69
C PRO A 249 -2.78 -6.69 -11.78
N LEU A 250 -3.09 -6.72 -10.49
CA LEU A 250 -2.38 -7.44 -9.45
C LEU A 250 -3.39 -8.40 -8.82
N VAL A 251 -3.32 -9.66 -9.25
CA VAL A 251 -4.27 -10.71 -8.89
C VAL A 251 -3.48 -11.90 -8.38
N TYR A 252 -3.70 -12.27 -7.13
CA TYR A 252 -3.08 -13.45 -6.54
C TYR A 252 -3.58 -14.71 -7.27
N PRO A 253 -2.71 -15.65 -7.67
CA PRO A 253 -3.13 -16.86 -8.38
C PRO A 253 -4.15 -17.69 -7.59
N GLY A 254 -5.32 -17.94 -8.19
CA GLY A 254 -6.40 -18.70 -7.53
C GLY A 254 -7.27 -17.87 -6.58
N ALA A 255 -7.07 -16.56 -6.48
CA ALA A 255 -7.91 -15.68 -5.69
C ALA A 255 -9.12 -15.16 -6.46
N TYR A 256 -10.25 -14.98 -5.77
CA TYR A 256 -11.41 -14.25 -6.30
C TYR A 256 -11.40 -12.77 -5.88
N PHE A 257 -10.58 -12.42 -4.91
CA PHE A 257 -10.39 -11.05 -4.44
C PHE A 257 -8.90 -10.84 -4.16
N THR A 258 -8.35 -9.72 -4.61
CA THR A 258 -6.98 -9.32 -4.26
C THR A 258 -6.96 -7.82 -4.03
N VAL A 259 -6.26 -7.40 -2.98
CA VAL A 259 -5.96 -6.00 -2.71
C VAL A 259 -4.52 -5.88 -2.26
N ALA A 260 -3.80 -4.92 -2.82
CA ALA A 260 -2.48 -4.55 -2.35
C ALA A 260 -2.61 -3.35 -1.40
N TYR A 261 -1.97 -3.42 -0.24
CA TYR A 261 -1.98 -2.38 0.79
C TYR A 261 -0.65 -1.64 0.87
N GLY A 262 0.48 -2.34 0.80
CA GLY A 262 1.81 -1.75 0.94
C GLY A 262 2.73 -2.07 -0.23
N ILE A 263 3.67 -1.16 -0.52
CA ILE A 263 4.79 -1.35 -1.46
C ILE A 263 6.03 -0.68 -0.87
N ASN A 264 7.20 -1.34 -0.94
CA ASN A 264 8.47 -0.75 -0.53
C ASN A 264 9.31 -0.30 -1.75
N ASN A 265 10.51 0.24 -1.52
CA ASN A 265 11.41 0.75 -2.57
C ASN A 265 12.11 -0.35 -3.39
N SER A 266 12.11 -1.61 -2.94
CA SER A 266 12.54 -2.73 -3.78
C SER A 266 11.45 -3.14 -4.77
N GLY A 267 10.20 -2.72 -4.55
CA GLY A 267 9.04 -3.11 -5.35
C GLY A 267 8.31 -4.34 -4.78
N ALA A 268 8.66 -4.79 -3.57
CA ALA A 268 7.90 -5.80 -2.87
C ALA A 268 6.53 -5.24 -2.48
N VAL A 269 5.48 -6.01 -2.73
CA VAL A 269 4.08 -5.62 -2.48
C VAL A 269 3.48 -6.55 -1.45
N VAL A 270 2.75 -6.02 -0.48
CA VAL A 270 1.98 -6.81 0.49
C VAL A 270 0.51 -6.48 0.43
N GLY A 271 -0.30 -7.45 0.83
CA GLY A 271 -1.74 -7.24 0.85
C GLY A 271 -2.52 -8.43 1.34
N TYR A 272 -3.75 -8.50 0.85
CA TYR A 272 -4.74 -9.50 1.23
C TYR A 272 -5.40 -10.10 -0.01
N TYR A 273 -5.65 -11.40 0.03
CA TYR A 273 -6.43 -12.09 -0.97
C TYR A 273 -7.44 -13.02 -0.33
N ILE A 274 -8.51 -13.32 -1.07
CA ILE A 274 -9.44 -14.36 -0.67
C ILE A 274 -9.38 -15.50 -1.67
N ASP A 275 -9.11 -16.69 -1.15
CA ASP A 275 -8.97 -17.91 -1.92
C ASP A 275 -10.31 -18.33 -2.56
N LEU A 276 -10.32 -18.60 -3.86
CA LEU A 276 -11.54 -18.94 -4.60
C LEU A 276 -12.13 -20.29 -4.17
N ALA A 277 -11.29 -21.24 -3.75
CA ALA A 277 -11.75 -22.59 -3.42
C ALA A 277 -12.35 -22.68 -2.02
N THR A 278 -11.81 -21.93 -1.07
CA THR A 278 -12.14 -22.02 0.36
C THR A 278 -12.91 -20.83 0.90
N GLY A 279 -12.79 -19.66 0.25
CA GLY A 279 -13.34 -18.40 0.75
C GLY A 279 -12.55 -17.80 1.93
N LEU A 280 -11.40 -18.38 2.28
CA LEU A 280 -10.57 -17.91 3.39
C LEU A 280 -9.67 -16.73 2.98
N GLY A 281 -9.45 -15.85 3.95
CA GLY A 281 -8.67 -14.63 3.81
C GLY A 281 -7.21 -14.83 4.21
N HIS A 282 -6.30 -14.44 3.33
CA HIS A 282 -4.87 -14.67 3.46
C HIS A 282 -4.08 -13.39 3.20
N ALA A 283 -2.95 -13.24 3.88
CA ALA A 283 -2.00 -12.20 3.56
C ALA A 283 -0.99 -12.71 2.52
N PHE A 284 -0.47 -11.80 1.69
CA PHE A 284 0.56 -12.14 0.72
C PHE A 284 1.74 -11.18 0.74
N ILE A 285 2.88 -11.67 0.26
CA ILE A 285 4.02 -10.91 -0.22
C ILE A 285 4.22 -11.25 -1.70
N GLN A 286 4.36 -10.24 -2.54
CA GLN A 286 4.79 -10.36 -3.93
C GLN A 286 6.16 -9.71 -4.06
N GLU A 287 7.18 -10.50 -4.41
CA GLU A 287 8.51 -9.99 -4.73
C GLU A 287 8.62 -9.70 -6.24
N PRO A 288 9.34 -8.64 -6.65
CA PRO A 288 9.44 -8.18 -8.03
C PRO A 288 10.04 -9.20 -9.01
#